data_AF-A0A6G3WQQ5-F1
#
_entry.id   AF-A0A6G3WQQ5-F1
#
_cell.length_a   1.000
_cell.length_b   1.000
_cell.length_c   1.000
_cell.angle_alpha   90.00
_cell.angle_beta   90.00
_cell.angle_gamma   90.00
#
_symmetry.space_group_name_H-M   'P 1'
#
loop_
_entity.id
_entity.type
_entity.pdbx_description
1 polymer ?
#
loop_
_entity_poly.entity_id
_entity_poly.type
_entity_poly.pdbx_seq_one_letter_code
_entity_poly.pdbx_strand_id
1 'polypeptide(L)' 'IQADQDAIIRAGSRGALVVDGGPGTGKTVVALHRSAYLLHSDPRLGHRRGGVLFVGPHEPYLGYVADVLPSLGEEGV' A
#
# COMPACT_ATOMS: atom_id res chain seq x y z
N ILE A 1 10.99 -2.21 14.43
CA ILE A 1 10.81 -2.76 13.05
C ILE A 1 9.34 -3.00 12.73
N GLN A 2 8.68 -4.04 13.28
CA GLN A 2 7.25 -4.27 12.96
C GLN A 2 6.36 -3.08 13.36
N ALA A 3 6.60 -2.48 14.53
CA ALA A 3 5.87 -1.28 14.96
C ALA A 3 6.07 -0.07 14.02
N ASP A 4 7.27 0.11 13.48
CA ASP A 4 7.56 1.22 12.56
C ASP A 4 6.84 1.01 11.22
N GLN A 5 6.81 -0.23 10.73
CA GLN A 5 6.07 -0.59 9.52
C GLN A 5 4.56 -0.42 9.71
N ASP A 6 3.99 -0.85 10.84
CA ASP A 6 2.57 -0.67 11.15
C ASP A 6 2.21 0.83 11.25
N ALA A 7 3.07 1.65 11.84
CA ALA A 7 2.89 3.10 11.86
C ALA A 7 2.86 3.71 10.44
N ILE A 8 3.73 3.24 9.55
CA ILE A 8 3.71 3.64 8.13
C ILE A 8 2.44 3.16 7.44
N ILE A 9 1.95 1.94 7.72
CA ILE A 9 0.71 1.42 7.13
C ILE A 9 -0.48 2.27 7.55
N ARG A 10 -0.57 2.63 8.84
CA ARG A 10 -1.71 3.34 9.44
C ARG A 10 -1.66 4.86 9.35
N ALA A 11 -0.53 5.44 8.92
CA ALA A 11 -0.43 6.89 8.79
C ALA A 11 -1.54 7.44 7.86
N GLY A 12 -2.14 8.58 8.21
CA GLY A 12 -3.28 9.11 7.45
C GLY A 12 -2.96 9.39 5.96
N SER A 13 -4.02 9.47 5.13
CA SER A 13 -3.92 9.74 3.69
C SER A 13 -3.69 11.22 3.34
N ARG A 14 -3.62 12.12 4.33
CA ARG A 14 -3.47 13.55 4.10
C ARG A 14 -2.01 13.91 3.82
N GLY A 15 -1.75 14.42 2.61
CA GLY A 15 -0.43 14.85 2.19
C GLY A 15 0.45 13.71 1.67
N ALA A 16 1.69 14.04 1.32
CA ALA A 16 2.67 13.06 0.86
C ALA A 16 3.39 12.41 2.05
N LEU A 17 3.58 11.10 1.97
CA LEU A 17 4.42 10.33 2.91
C LEU A 17 5.61 9.77 2.14
N VAL A 18 6.82 10.12 2.56
CA VAL A 18 8.06 9.57 2.00
C VAL A 18 8.54 8.47 2.94
N VAL A 19 8.79 7.29 2.37
CA VAL A 19 9.33 6.13 3.10
C VAL A 19 10.70 5.82 2.53
N ASP A 20 11.72 6.06 3.33
CA ASP A 20 13.11 5.73 2.99
C ASP A 20 13.58 4.52 3.81
N GLY A 21 14.41 3.69 3.21
CA GLY A 21 14.99 2.52 3.85
C GLY A 21 15.91 1.76 2.91
N GLY A 22 16.86 1.02 3.48
CA GLY A 22 17.83 0.25 2.70
C GLY A 22 17.23 -0.88 1.84
N PRO A 23 18.03 -1.54 1.01
CA PRO A 23 17.63 -2.76 0.30
C PRO A 23 17.10 -3.83 1.27
N GLY A 24 16.09 -4.59 0.87
CA GLY A 24 15.56 -5.71 1.67
C GLY A 24 14.68 -5.34 2.87
N THR A 25 14.39 -4.05 3.14
CA THR A 25 13.60 -3.62 4.30
C THR A 25 12.08 -3.74 4.15
N GLY A 26 11.60 -4.34 3.06
CA GLY A 26 10.17 -4.60 2.85
C GLY A 26 9.32 -3.39 2.41
N LYS A 27 9.93 -2.30 1.91
CA LYS A 27 9.21 -1.08 1.49
C LYS A 27 8.04 -1.33 0.54
N THR A 28 8.21 -2.21 -0.45
CA THR A 28 7.14 -2.58 -1.38
C THR A 28 5.96 -3.20 -0.63
N VAL A 29 6.21 -4.22 0.19
CA VAL A 29 5.17 -4.90 0.98
C VAL A 29 4.44 -3.92 1.90
N VAL A 30 5.18 -3.04 2.59
CA VAL A 30 4.60 -1.98 3.43
C VAL A 30 3.71 -1.04 2.62
N ALA A 31 4.13 -0.63 1.42
CA ALA A 31 3.32 0.23 0.55
C ALA A 31 2.02 -0.46 0.07
N LEU A 32 2.08 -1.76 -0.20
CA LEU A 32 0.90 -2.54 -0.61
C LEU A 32 -0.10 -2.69 0.55
N HIS A 33 0.37 -3.08 1.73
CA HIS A 33 -0.48 -3.11 2.93
C HIS A 33 -1.07 -1.74 3.27
N ARG A 34 -0.28 -0.67 3.17
CA ARG A 34 -0.78 0.70 3.33
C ARG A 34 -1.91 1.01 2.35
N SER A 35 -1.74 0.64 1.08
CA SER A 35 -2.74 0.88 0.04
C SER A 35 -4.05 0.17 0.36
N ALA A 36 -3.99 -1.11 0.72
CA ALA A 36 -5.16 -1.88 1.15
C ALA A 36 -5.81 -1.28 2.42
N TYR A 37 -5.00 -0.94 3.43
CA TYR A 37 -5.48 -0.31 4.66
C TYR A 37 -6.22 1.00 4.38
N LEU A 38 -5.67 1.88 3.53
CA LEU A 38 -6.30 3.17 3.22
C LEU A 38 -7.56 3.02 2.37
N LEU A 39 -7.60 2.09 1.42
CA LEU A 39 -8.81 1.79 0.64
C LEU A 39 -9.95 1.30 1.54
N HIS A 40 -9.63 0.53 2.57
CA HIS A 40 -10.62 0.02 3.53
C HIS A 40 -11.00 1.05 4.60
N SER A 41 -10.03 1.73 5.20
CA SER A 41 -10.23 2.58 6.38
C SER A 41 -10.60 4.03 6.07
N ASP A 42 -10.35 4.52 4.85
CA ASP A 42 -10.69 5.88 4.44
C ASP A 42 -11.88 5.87 3.46
N PRO A 43 -13.10 6.23 3.90
CA PRO A 43 -14.29 6.22 3.05
C PRO A 43 -14.17 7.10 1.81
N ARG A 44 -13.28 8.11 1.84
CA ARG A 44 -13.01 9.00 0.70
C ARG A 44 -12.31 8.27 -0.44
N LEU A 45 -11.60 7.19 -0.13
CA LEU A 45 -10.88 6.36 -1.09
C LEU A 45 -11.72 5.16 -1.54
N GLY A 46 -12.52 4.56 -0.65
CA GLY A 46 -13.18 3.27 -0.93
C GLY A 46 -14.51 3.28 -1.72
N HIS A 47 -15.25 4.40 -1.81
CA HIS A 47 -16.71 4.27 -2.05
C HIS A 47 -17.33 4.76 -3.36
N ARG A 48 -16.61 5.40 -4.30
CA ARG A 48 -17.15 5.69 -5.68
C ARG A 48 -16.25 6.48 -6.64
N ARG A 49 -15.05 6.94 -6.22
CA ARG A 49 -14.18 7.80 -7.07
C ARG A 49 -12.66 7.66 -6.85
N GLY A 50 -12.20 6.88 -5.89
CA GLY A 50 -10.78 6.73 -5.58
C GLY A 50 -10.26 5.35 -6.00
N GLY A 51 -9.23 5.32 -6.83
CA GLY A 51 -8.44 4.11 -7.11
C GLY A 51 -7.00 4.31 -6.64
N VAL A 52 -6.23 3.23 -6.55
CA VAL A 52 -4.79 3.30 -6.32
C VAL A 52 -4.08 3.31 -7.67
N LEU A 53 -3.27 4.34 -7.92
CA LEU A 53 -2.31 4.34 -9.02
C LEU A 53 -0.96 3.87 -8.48
N PHE A 54 -0.48 2.76 -9.00
CA PHE A 54 0.85 2.26 -8.68
C PHE A 54 1.79 2.49 -9.86
N VAL A 55 2.91 3.17 -9.61
CA VAL A 55 3.94 3.48 -10.62
C VAL A 55 5.22 2.77 -10.22
N GLY A 56 5.82 2.07 -11.17
CA GLY A 56 6.96 1.21 -10.92
C GLY A 56 8.01 1.30 -12.03
N PRO A 57 9.21 0.76 -11.79
CA PRO A 57 10.34 0.90 -12.70
C PRO A 57 10.24 0.07 -13.99
N HIS A 58 9.43 -1.00 -14.04
CA HIS A 58 9.24 -1.87 -15.21
C HIS A 58 8.01 -2.79 -15.07
N GLU A 59 7.54 -3.36 -16.18
CA GLU A 59 6.33 -4.18 -16.27
C GLU A 59 6.35 -5.42 -15.37
N PRO A 60 7.43 -6.22 -15.27
CA PRO A 60 7.46 -7.37 -14.36
C PRO A 60 7.21 -7.00 -12.89
N TYR A 61 7.67 -5.82 -12.46
CA TYR A 61 7.45 -5.34 -11.10
C TYR A 61 5.99 -4.93 -10.90
N LEU A 62 5.39 -4.27 -11.90
CA LEU A 62 3.98 -3.93 -11.89
C LEU A 62 3.10 -5.19 -11.88
N GLY A 63 3.48 -6.24 -12.60
CA GLY A 63 2.81 -7.54 -12.59
C GLY A 63 2.79 -8.17 -11.19
N TYR A 64 3.97 -8.27 -10.54
CA TYR A 64 4.06 -8.74 -9.16
C TYR A 64 3.13 -7.97 -8.20
N VAL A 65 3.11 -6.65 -8.31
CA VAL A 65 2.27 -5.79 -7.46
C VAL A 65 0.78 -5.99 -7.74
N ALA A 66 0.40 -6.13 -9.01
CA ALA A 66 -0.98 -6.36 -9.43
C ALA A 66 -1.53 -7.69 -8.91
N ASP A 67 -0.68 -8.71 -8.74
CA ASP A 67 -1.10 -10.00 -8.16
C ASP A 67 -1.27 -9.92 -6.64
N VAL A 68 -0.44 -9.14 -5.94
CA VAL A 68 -0.46 -9.05 -4.47
C VAL A 68 -1.60 -8.17 -3.95
N LEU A 69 -1.87 -7.02 -4.59
CA LEU A 69 -2.88 -6.07 -4.08
C LEU A 69 -4.29 -6.66 -3.88
N PRO A 70 -4.84 -7.42 -4.85
CA PRO A 70 -6.15 -8.05 -4.69
C PRO A 70 -6.18 -9.04 -3.51
N SER A 71 -5.14 -9.86 -3.36
CA SER A 71 -5.07 -10.87 -2.28
C SER A 71 -5.12 -10.26 -0.88
N LEU A 72 -4.56 -9.05 -0.70
CA LEU A 72 -4.58 -8.34 0.59
C LEU A 72 -5.96 -7.78 0.95
N GLY A 73 -6.87 -7.63 -0.02
CA GLY A 73 -8.26 -7.23 0.22
C GLY A 73 -9.16 -8.40 0.64
N GLU A 74 -8.80 -9.63 0.28
CA GLU A 74 -9.59 -10.84 0.60
C GLU A 74 -9.24 -11.45 1.97
N GLU A 75 -8.06 -11.16 2.54
CA GLU A 75 -7.70 -11.59 3.91
C GLU A 75 -8.55 -10.91 5.02
N GLY A 76 -9.45 -9.99 4.66
CA GLY A 76 -10.34 -9.28 5.57
C GLY A 76 -11.80 -9.77 5.61
N VAL A 77 -12.14 -10.91 4.98
CA VAL A 77 -13.48 -11.53 5.00
C VAL A 77 -13.51 -12.77 5.89
#